data_AF-A0AAU6B150-F1
#
_entry.id   AF-A0AAU6B150-F1
#
_cell.length_a   1.000
_cell.length_b   1.000
_cell.length_c   1.000
_cell.angle_alpha   90.00
_cell.angle_beta   90.00
_cell.angle_gamma   90.00
#
_symmetry.space_group_name_H-M   'P 1'
#
loop_
_entity.id
_entity.type
_entity.pdbx_description
1 polymer ?
#
loop_
_entity_poly.entity_id
_entity_poly.type
_entity_poly.pdbx_seq_one_letter_code
_entity_poly.pdbx_strand_id
1 'polypeptide(L)'
;MTVLTGLAASACGAPPQDVQPRAEPPSPRPSPPPRQTLPPPPPNALATSLLVGFCGAPGAKALGEMTGDLAAAGRELTNQIGTFPKYRPVTPVVELIATAAHRTPGPDGMFRSRASDETVREYLDEARALKGVLLLNIQPGRADFLPEVQAYEHWLAEPDVGVALDPEWAVEPGVIPGQKFGRTTGAELDGVAAYLGEFARTRHLPDKIMAYHQVAPSIVSDEAGLRAHPGVSVVKIVDGIGSAGAKKATWKRLMATKPPHVQPGFKLFFQEDTRHGAALMTPAEVLALTPTPAYVVYE
;
A
#
# COMPACT_ATOMS: atom_id res chain seq x y z
N MET A 1 77.66 -57.76 -47.68
CA MET A 1 78.09 -57.04 -48.90
C MET A 1 78.04 -55.56 -48.55
N THR A 2 79.15 -54.96 -48.11
CA THR A 2 80.12 -54.20 -48.95
C THR A 2 79.36 -53.17 -49.79
N VAL A 3 79.53 -51.85 -49.63
CA VAL A 3 80.76 -51.10 -49.91
C VAL A 3 80.73 -49.73 -49.20
N LEU A 4 81.92 -49.28 -48.80
CA LEU A 4 82.28 -48.02 -48.15
C LEU A 4 82.53 -46.89 -49.17
N THR A 5 82.73 -45.65 -48.66
CA THR A 5 83.29 -44.43 -49.30
C THR A 5 82.33 -43.60 -50.18
N GLY A 6 82.27 -42.26 -50.08
CA GLY A 6 83.03 -41.30 -49.30
C GLY A 6 82.56 -39.85 -49.53
N LEU A 7 83.10 -38.94 -48.69
CA LEU A 7 83.24 -37.47 -48.76
C LEU A 7 82.12 -36.58 -49.35
N ALA A 8 81.65 -35.61 -48.55
CA ALA A 8 82.10 -34.20 -48.62
C ALA A 8 81.19 -33.30 -47.76
N ALA A 9 81.80 -32.39 -46.99
CA ALA A 9 81.12 -31.37 -46.22
C ALA A 9 80.69 -30.20 -47.13
N SER A 10 79.49 -29.66 -46.91
CA SER A 10 79.11 -28.34 -47.40
C SER A 10 78.10 -27.70 -46.46
N ALA A 11 78.38 -26.45 -46.08
CA ALA A 11 77.60 -25.65 -45.15
C ALA A 11 76.34 -25.11 -45.83
N CYS A 12 75.18 -25.28 -45.19
CA CYS A 12 73.92 -24.62 -45.58
C CYS A 12 73.54 -23.62 -44.49
N GLY A 13 73.55 -22.33 -44.85
CA GLY A 13 73.02 -21.23 -44.04
C GLY A 13 71.49 -21.29 -43.97
N ALA A 14 70.95 -20.92 -42.80
CA ALA A 14 69.53 -20.86 -42.51
C ALA A 14 68.88 -19.60 -43.13
N PRO A 15 67.60 -19.66 -43.55
CA PRO A 15 66.89 -18.52 -44.12
C PRO A 15 66.45 -17.53 -43.01
N PRO A 16 66.30 -16.23 -43.33
CA PRO A 16 65.88 -15.21 -42.37
C PRO A 16 64.38 -15.34 -42.03
N GLN A 17 64.04 -15.12 -40.75
CA GLN A 17 62.68 -15.16 -40.22
C GLN A 17 61.91 -13.87 -40.57
N ASP A 18 60.71 -14.04 -41.13
CA ASP A 18 59.71 -12.98 -41.31
C ASP A 18 59.25 -12.43 -39.96
N VAL A 19 59.46 -11.14 -39.73
CA VAL A 19 58.97 -10.42 -38.55
C VAL A 19 57.57 -9.90 -38.86
N GLN A 20 56.54 -10.55 -38.35
CA GLN A 20 55.17 -10.01 -38.38
C GLN A 20 55.06 -8.78 -37.45
N PRO A 21 54.39 -7.69 -37.87
CA PRO A 21 54.14 -6.55 -37.00
C PRO A 21 53.18 -6.93 -35.87
N ARG A 22 53.61 -6.66 -34.64
CA ARG A 22 52.88 -6.92 -33.40
C ARG A 22 51.63 -6.02 -33.36
N ALA A 23 50.44 -6.61 -33.39
CA ALA A 23 49.19 -5.87 -33.21
C ALA A 23 49.15 -5.24 -31.80
N GLU A 24 48.88 -3.93 -31.76
CA GLU A 24 48.76 -3.16 -30.52
C GLU A 24 47.47 -3.57 -29.78
N PRO A 25 47.52 -3.80 -28.45
CA PRO A 25 46.34 -4.21 -27.70
C PRO A 25 45.29 -3.09 -27.70
N PRO A 26 43.98 -3.42 -27.80
CA PRO A 26 42.93 -2.41 -27.79
C PRO A 26 42.91 -1.64 -26.47
N SER A 27 42.88 -0.32 -26.57
CA SER A 27 42.77 0.57 -25.41
C SER A 27 41.53 0.21 -24.56
N PRO A 28 41.65 0.22 -23.22
CA PRO A 28 40.52 -0.08 -22.33
C PRO A 28 39.41 0.95 -22.55
N ARG A 29 38.17 0.47 -22.75
CA ARG A 29 37.00 1.34 -22.83
C ARG A 29 36.84 2.08 -21.49
N PRO A 30 36.54 3.39 -21.50
CA PRO A 30 36.25 4.11 -20.27
C PRO A 30 35.04 3.48 -19.58
N SER A 31 35.18 3.21 -18.28
CA SER A 31 34.08 2.73 -17.44
C SER A 31 32.90 3.72 -17.50
N PRO A 32 31.65 3.24 -17.55
CA PRO A 32 30.50 4.13 -17.48
C PRO A 32 30.57 4.94 -16.18
N PRO A 33 30.18 6.22 -16.19
CA PRO A 33 30.17 7.02 -14.97
C PRO A 33 29.26 6.33 -13.94
N PRO A 34 29.61 6.38 -12.64
CA PRO A 34 28.76 5.85 -11.59
C PRO A 34 27.38 6.47 -11.74
N ARG A 35 26.36 5.60 -11.93
CA ARG A 35 24.95 6.02 -12.00
C ARG A 35 24.67 6.79 -10.72
N GLN A 36 24.41 8.10 -10.83
CA GLN A 36 24.02 8.90 -9.67
C GLN A 36 22.76 8.28 -9.09
N THR A 37 22.91 7.59 -7.96
CA THR A 37 21.78 7.08 -7.19
C THR A 37 21.12 8.29 -6.56
N LEU A 38 19.93 8.64 -7.03
CA LEU A 38 19.10 9.64 -6.37
C LEU A 38 18.97 9.25 -4.88
N PRO A 39 18.98 10.24 -3.95
CA PRO A 39 18.74 9.95 -2.55
C PRO A 39 17.41 9.20 -2.39
N PRO A 40 17.31 8.26 -1.44
CA PRO A 40 16.06 7.54 -1.21
C PRO A 40 14.93 8.54 -0.92
N PRO A 41 13.70 8.29 -1.41
CA PRO A 41 12.57 9.15 -1.11
C PRO A 41 12.37 9.24 0.41
N PRO A 42 11.86 10.38 0.92
CA PRO A 42 11.61 10.53 2.34
C PRO A 42 10.61 9.47 2.83
N PRO A 43 10.75 8.97 4.07
CA PRO A 43 9.82 8.01 4.64
C PRO A 43 8.42 8.62 4.74
N ASN A 44 7.38 7.82 4.49
CA ASN A 44 6.00 8.27 4.63
C ASN A 44 5.56 8.39 6.10
N ALA A 45 4.35 8.94 6.32
CA ALA A 45 3.80 9.15 7.66
C ALA A 45 3.76 7.86 8.49
N LEU A 46 3.33 6.74 7.91
CA LEU A 46 3.23 5.46 8.61
C LEU A 46 4.57 4.98 9.20
N ALA A 47 5.69 5.29 8.54
CA ALA A 47 7.03 4.93 9.02
C ALA A 47 7.51 5.80 10.21
N THR A 48 6.89 6.95 10.44
CA THR A 48 7.40 7.98 11.38
C THR A 48 6.42 8.31 12.52
N SER A 49 5.13 8.03 12.36
CA SER A 49 4.08 8.39 13.29
C SER A 49 3.08 7.26 13.53
N LEU A 50 2.27 7.39 14.57
CA LEU A 50 1.01 6.67 14.68
C LEU A 50 0.00 7.37 13.77
N LEU A 51 -0.67 6.63 12.89
CA LEU A 51 -1.79 7.18 12.14
C LEU A 51 -3.06 7.10 12.97
N VAL A 52 -3.84 8.18 12.97
CA VAL A 52 -5.19 8.21 13.56
C VAL A 52 -6.10 8.92 12.58
N GLY A 53 -7.21 8.31 12.19
CA GLY A 53 -8.07 8.86 11.16
C GLY A 53 -9.55 8.66 11.39
N PHE A 54 -10.33 9.49 10.69
CA PHE A 54 -11.77 9.31 10.51
C PHE A 54 -12.05 8.86 9.09
N CYS A 55 -12.89 7.84 8.95
CA CYS A 55 -13.49 7.43 7.69
C CYS A 55 -14.75 8.26 7.41
N GLY A 56 -15.13 8.39 6.15
CA GLY A 56 -16.38 9.00 5.76
C GLY A 56 -16.67 8.95 4.27
N ALA A 57 -17.93 9.16 3.92
CA ALA A 57 -18.39 9.32 2.55
C ALA A 57 -19.18 10.62 2.39
N PRO A 58 -19.08 11.33 1.26
CA PRO A 58 -19.77 12.60 1.04
C PRO A 58 -21.29 12.50 1.27
N GLY A 59 -21.81 13.27 2.23
CA GLY A 59 -23.24 13.32 2.53
C GLY A 59 -23.81 12.08 3.23
N ALA A 60 -22.99 11.12 3.64
CA ALA A 60 -23.42 9.88 4.25
C ALA A 60 -22.81 9.67 5.64
N LYS A 61 -23.44 10.27 6.66
CA LYS A 61 -23.03 10.13 8.08
C LYS A 61 -23.04 8.69 8.62
N ALA A 62 -23.80 7.82 7.99
CA ALA A 62 -23.81 6.40 8.35
C ALA A 62 -22.53 5.64 7.92
N LEU A 63 -21.64 6.27 7.15
CA LEU A 63 -20.40 5.69 6.64
C LEU A 63 -19.16 6.34 7.27
N GLY A 64 -19.34 7.05 8.38
CA GLY A 64 -18.25 7.64 9.16
C GLY A 64 -18.40 9.13 9.45
N GLU A 65 -17.54 9.61 10.34
CA GLU A 65 -17.56 10.98 10.86
C GLU A 65 -16.86 12.00 9.96
N MET A 66 -16.05 11.58 8.98
CA MET A 66 -15.41 12.49 8.01
C MET A 66 -16.37 12.85 6.86
N THR A 67 -17.44 13.57 7.16
CA THR A 67 -18.46 13.96 6.19
C THR A 67 -19.20 15.24 6.57
N GLY A 68 -19.91 15.86 5.62
CA GLY A 68 -20.61 17.12 5.83
C GLY A 68 -19.66 18.30 5.89
N ASP A 69 -19.63 19.03 7.01
CA ASP A 69 -18.65 20.10 7.25
C ASP A 69 -17.30 19.47 7.60
N LEU A 70 -16.43 19.36 6.60
CA LEU A 70 -15.10 18.72 6.73
C LEU A 70 -14.22 19.43 7.76
N ALA A 71 -14.29 20.76 7.86
CA ALA A 71 -13.53 21.49 8.86
C ALA A 71 -14.03 21.19 10.28
N ALA A 72 -15.34 20.97 10.47
CA ALA A 72 -15.88 20.50 11.74
C ALA A 72 -15.44 19.06 12.06
N ALA A 73 -15.50 18.16 11.07
CA ALA A 73 -15.03 16.79 11.22
C ALA A 73 -13.51 16.73 11.54
N GLY A 74 -12.70 17.56 10.90
CA GLY A 74 -11.26 17.67 11.16
C GLY A 74 -10.92 18.20 12.55
N ARG A 75 -11.70 19.16 13.07
CA ARG A 75 -11.60 19.57 14.48
C ARG A 75 -11.90 18.43 15.44
N GLU A 76 -12.92 17.62 15.14
CA GLU A 76 -13.26 16.46 15.97
C GLU A 76 -12.20 15.37 15.89
N LEU A 77 -11.63 15.11 14.70
CA LEU A 77 -10.47 14.22 14.57
C LEU A 77 -9.29 14.73 15.40
N THR A 78 -9.04 16.04 15.41
CA THR A 78 -7.99 16.65 16.26
C THR A 78 -8.26 16.44 17.76
N ASN A 79 -9.52 16.59 18.18
CA ASN A 79 -9.93 16.32 19.56
C ASN A 79 -9.70 14.85 19.93
N GLN A 80 -10.11 13.93 19.04
CA GLN A 80 -9.91 12.49 19.23
C GLN A 80 -8.42 12.14 19.31
N ILE A 81 -7.58 12.71 18.44
CA ILE A 81 -6.11 12.58 18.51
C ILE A 81 -5.56 13.08 19.86
N GLY A 82 -6.12 14.15 20.41
CA GLY A 82 -5.77 14.68 21.73
C GLY A 82 -5.95 13.68 22.88
N THR A 83 -6.75 12.62 22.69
CA THR A 83 -6.96 11.56 23.68
C THR A 83 -5.88 10.46 23.65
N PHE A 84 -5.03 10.44 22.61
CA PHE A 84 -3.96 9.46 22.50
C PHE A 84 -2.77 9.81 23.40
N PRO A 85 -2.08 8.81 23.98
CA PRO A 85 -0.85 9.03 24.72
C PRO A 85 0.25 9.67 23.86
N LYS A 86 0.94 10.69 24.39
CA LYS A 86 1.90 11.53 23.65
C LYS A 86 3.32 10.97 23.50
N TYR A 87 3.48 9.64 23.41
CA TYR A 87 4.82 9.01 23.35
C TYR A 87 5.42 8.91 21.95
N ARG A 88 4.62 9.15 20.90
CA ARG A 88 5.08 9.25 19.50
C ARG A 88 4.25 10.27 18.74
N PRO A 89 4.78 10.88 17.65
CA PRO A 89 3.99 11.75 16.79
C PRO A 89 2.74 11.03 16.28
N VAL A 90 1.65 11.78 16.15
CA VAL A 90 0.41 11.30 15.54
C VAL A 90 0.18 12.09 14.26
N THR A 91 -0.07 11.40 13.15
CA THR A 91 -0.45 12.02 11.88
C THR A 91 -1.94 11.76 11.62
N PRO A 92 -2.75 12.82 11.43
CA PRO A 92 -4.15 12.67 11.05
C PRO A 92 -4.30 11.97 9.70
N VAL A 93 -5.33 11.14 9.58
CA VAL A 93 -5.75 10.57 8.30
C VAL A 93 -7.19 10.94 8.01
N VAL A 94 -7.40 11.55 6.85
CA VAL A 94 -8.73 11.70 6.25
C VAL A 94 -8.91 10.49 5.34
N GLU A 95 -9.83 9.58 5.69
CA GLU A 95 -10.14 8.43 4.85
C GLU A 95 -11.48 8.67 4.13
N LEU A 96 -11.42 8.94 2.83
CA LEU A 96 -12.57 9.22 1.98
C LEU A 96 -12.98 7.93 1.28
N ILE A 97 -14.22 7.46 1.46
CA ILE A 97 -14.83 6.44 0.60
C ILE A 97 -15.04 7.05 -0.79
N ALA A 98 -13.97 7.00 -1.58
CA ALA A 98 -13.86 7.59 -2.90
C ALA A 98 -14.56 6.71 -3.92
N THR A 99 -14.44 5.39 -3.79
CA THR A 99 -15.28 4.45 -4.53
C THR A 99 -16.27 3.82 -3.57
N ALA A 100 -17.56 4.07 -3.79
CA ALA A 100 -18.63 3.57 -2.93
C ALA A 100 -19.42 2.46 -3.64
N ALA A 101 -19.62 1.34 -2.94
CA ALA A 101 -20.42 0.23 -3.45
C ALA A 101 -21.92 0.50 -3.27
N HIS A 102 -22.73 0.05 -4.23
CA HIS A 102 -24.17 0.28 -4.28
C HIS A 102 -24.95 -1.02 -4.39
N ARG A 103 -26.22 -0.99 -3.99
CA ARG A 103 -27.16 -2.10 -4.20
C ARG A 103 -27.71 -2.17 -5.61
N THR A 104 -27.55 -1.11 -6.40
CA THR A 104 -28.00 -1.01 -7.78
C THR A 104 -26.81 -0.92 -8.73
N PRO A 105 -26.87 -1.57 -9.90
CA PRO A 105 -25.79 -1.48 -10.88
C PRO A 105 -25.68 -0.05 -11.42
N GLY A 106 -24.44 0.43 -11.57
CA GLY A 106 -24.14 1.56 -12.43
C GLY A 106 -24.24 1.20 -13.92
N PRO A 107 -23.98 2.15 -14.83
CA PRO A 107 -24.06 1.93 -16.28
C PRO A 107 -23.14 0.80 -16.80
N ASP A 108 -22.01 0.57 -16.13
CA ASP A 108 -21.06 -0.49 -16.43
C ASP A 108 -21.36 -1.82 -15.71
N GLY A 109 -22.43 -1.87 -14.92
CA GLY A 109 -22.84 -3.05 -14.17
C GLY A 109 -21.95 -3.37 -12.96
N MET A 110 -21.06 -2.46 -12.54
CA MET A 110 -20.07 -2.72 -11.49
C MET A 110 -20.56 -2.45 -10.06
N PHE A 111 -21.78 -1.96 -9.88
CA PHE A 111 -22.37 -1.68 -8.55
C PHE A 111 -21.51 -0.75 -7.69
N ARG A 112 -20.87 0.25 -8.31
CA ARG A 112 -20.10 1.28 -7.59
C ARG A 112 -20.22 2.63 -8.27
N SER A 113 -19.91 3.69 -7.55
CA SER A 113 -19.65 5.03 -8.11
C SER A 113 -18.31 5.55 -7.60
N ARG A 114 -17.70 6.45 -8.37
CA ARG A 114 -16.49 7.16 -8.00
C ARG A 114 -16.83 8.59 -7.59
N ALA A 115 -16.19 9.09 -6.55
CA ALA A 115 -16.21 10.49 -6.15
C ALA A 115 -15.67 11.36 -7.29
N SER A 116 -16.18 12.59 -7.40
CA SER A 116 -15.67 13.56 -8.37
C SER A 116 -14.32 14.13 -7.93
N ASP A 117 -13.56 14.69 -8.87
CA ASP A 117 -12.31 15.39 -8.57
C ASP A 117 -12.51 16.56 -7.61
N GLU A 118 -13.67 17.23 -7.67
CA GLU A 118 -14.02 18.29 -6.72
C GLU A 118 -14.11 17.75 -5.29
N THR A 119 -14.81 16.65 -5.08
CA THR A 119 -14.90 15.99 -3.77
C THR A 119 -13.52 15.51 -3.30
N VAL A 120 -12.74 14.85 -4.15
CA VAL A 120 -11.41 14.37 -3.73
C VAL A 120 -10.51 15.54 -3.34
N ARG A 121 -10.58 16.65 -4.08
CA ARG A 121 -9.85 17.88 -3.74
C ARG A 121 -10.24 18.43 -2.38
N GLU A 122 -11.54 18.54 -2.08
CA GLU A 122 -12.02 19.05 -0.79
C GLU A 122 -11.49 18.23 0.40
N TYR A 123 -11.50 16.90 0.28
CA TYR A 123 -10.99 16.02 1.32
C TYR A 123 -9.46 16.07 1.42
N LEU A 124 -8.74 16.24 0.30
CA LEU A 124 -7.30 16.44 0.30
C LEU A 124 -6.92 17.78 0.96
N ASP A 125 -7.66 18.85 0.68
CA ASP A 125 -7.46 20.15 1.28
C ASP A 125 -7.68 20.10 2.80
N GLU A 126 -8.69 19.37 3.27
CA GLU A 126 -8.89 19.13 4.71
C GLU A 126 -7.73 18.31 5.30
N ALA A 127 -7.29 17.22 4.63
CA ALA A 127 -6.14 16.44 5.09
C ALA A 127 -4.90 17.30 5.26
N ARG A 128 -4.65 18.21 4.32
CA ARG A 128 -3.52 19.17 4.35
C ARG A 128 -3.67 20.23 5.43
N ALA A 129 -4.88 20.73 5.66
CA ALA A 129 -5.16 21.65 6.76
C ALA A 129 -4.82 21.03 8.12
N LEU A 130 -5.07 19.72 8.26
CA LEU A 130 -4.71 18.91 9.43
C LEU A 130 -3.23 18.49 9.47
N LYS A 131 -2.44 18.79 8.43
CA LYS A 131 -1.06 18.28 8.23
C LYS A 131 -1.01 16.75 8.23
N GLY A 132 -2.05 16.14 7.69
CA GLY A 132 -2.29 14.71 7.61
C GLY A 132 -2.04 14.14 6.21
N VAL A 133 -2.65 12.99 5.97
CA VAL A 133 -2.68 12.30 4.67
C VAL A 133 -4.12 11.94 4.29
N LEU A 134 -4.38 11.85 3.00
CA LEU A 134 -5.65 11.36 2.45
C LEU A 134 -5.50 9.90 2.04
N LEU A 135 -6.40 9.03 2.52
CA LEU A 135 -6.57 7.68 1.97
C LEU A 135 -7.85 7.63 1.15
N LEU A 136 -7.71 7.26 -0.12
CA LEU A 136 -8.83 6.98 -1.01
C LEU A 136 -9.31 5.56 -0.72
N ASN A 137 -10.40 5.44 0.02
CA ASN A 137 -11.06 4.20 0.33
C ASN A 137 -11.85 3.69 -0.90
N ILE A 138 -11.62 2.42 -1.24
CA ILE A 138 -12.13 1.75 -2.44
C ILE A 138 -13.02 0.58 -2.02
N GLN A 139 -14.33 0.75 -2.23
CA GLN A 139 -15.34 -0.31 -2.17
C GLN A 139 -15.72 -0.70 -3.60
N PRO A 140 -15.10 -1.73 -4.19
CA PRO A 140 -15.08 -1.88 -5.64
C PRO A 140 -16.40 -2.44 -6.21
N GLY A 141 -17.33 -2.90 -5.38
CA GLY A 141 -18.54 -3.57 -5.84
C GLY A 141 -18.17 -4.85 -6.58
N ARG A 142 -18.45 -4.92 -7.88
CA ARG A 142 -18.05 -6.04 -8.77
C ARG A 142 -16.80 -5.76 -9.60
N ALA A 143 -16.21 -4.57 -9.47
CA ALA A 143 -14.96 -4.26 -10.15
C ALA A 143 -13.77 -4.93 -9.45
N ASP A 144 -12.66 -5.03 -10.17
CA ASP A 144 -11.37 -5.38 -9.58
C ASP A 144 -10.76 -4.13 -8.90
N PHE A 145 -9.95 -4.33 -7.85
CA PHE A 145 -9.31 -3.22 -7.13
C PHE A 145 -8.38 -2.38 -8.00
N LEU A 146 -7.51 -3.02 -8.78
CA LEU A 146 -6.45 -2.30 -9.50
C LEU A 146 -7.01 -1.27 -10.50
N PRO A 147 -8.01 -1.58 -11.35
CA PRO A 147 -8.64 -0.56 -12.20
C PRO A 147 -9.28 0.60 -11.43
N GLU A 148 -9.87 0.35 -10.25
CA GLU A 148 -10.45 1.41 -9.43
C GLU A 148 -9.36 2.28 -8.80
N VAL A 149 -8.24 1.70 -8.35
CA VAL A 149 -7.06 2.44 -7.90
C VAL A 149 -6.47 3.29 -9.02
N GLN A 150 -6.35 2.73 -10.23
CA GLN A 150 -5.82 3.41 -11.41
C GLN A 150 -6.69 4.60 -11.85
N ALA A 151 -8.00 4.56 -11.58
CA ALA A 151 -8.89 5.69 -11.86
C ALA A 151 -8.51 6.96 -11.08
N TYR A 152 -7.80 6.81 -9.95
CA TYR A 152 -7.32 7.91 -9.11
C TYR A 152 -5.82 8.21 -9.31
N GLU A 153 -5.19 7.75 -10.39
CA GLU A 153 -3.76 7.96 -10.68
C GLU A 153 -3.29 9.40 -10.49
N HIS A 154 -4.09 10.36 -10.95
CA HIS A 154 -3.72 11.77 -10.87
C HIS A 154 -3.71 12.29 -9.43
N TRP A 155 -4.58 11.78 -8.55
CA TRP A 155 -4.55 12.06 -7.12
C TRP A 155 -3.42 11.32 -6.42
N LEU A 156 -3.13 10.08 -6.81
CA LEU A 156 -2.01 9.30 -6.27
C LEU A 156 -0.64 9.94 -6.59
N ALA A 157 -0.57 10.84 -7.58
CA ALA A 157 0.63 11.64 -7.84
C ALA A 157 0.95 12.65 -6.73
N GLU A 158 -0.02 12.99 -5.87
CA GLU A 158 0.20 13.84 -4.70
C GLU A 158 0.97 13.07 -3.61
N PRO A 159 1.95 13.68 -2.94
CA PRO A 159 2.84 12.96 -2.00
C PRO A 159 2.12 12.44 -0.76
N ASP A 160 1.00 13.04 -0.40
CA ASP A 160 0.20 12.83 0.81
C ASP A 160 -1.10 12.04 0.53
N VAL A 161 -1.21 11.39 -0.64
CA VAL A 161 -2.34 10.54 -1.02
C VAL A 161 -1.92 9.07 -1.11
N GLY A 162 -2.71 8.20 -0.45
CA GLY A 162 -2.64 6.74 -0.51
C GLY A 162 -4.03 6.12 -0.74
N VAL A 163 -4.15 4.81 -0.52
CA VAL A 163 -5.42 4.08 -0.68
C VAL A 163 -5.77 3.27 0.57
N ALA A 164 -7.06 3.04 0.76
CA ALA A 164 -7.59 2.01 1.64
C ALA A 164 -8.48 1.08 0.79
N LEU A 165 -8.27 -0.23 0.87
CA LEU A 165 -9.05 -1.20 0.12
C LEU A 165 -10.05 -1.87 1.07
N ASP A 166 -11.30 -2.02 0.64
CA ASP A 166 -12.35 -2.71 1.42
C ASP A 166 -12.79 -4.03 0.75
N PRO A 167 -12.06 -5.15 0.94
CA PRO A 167 -12.36 -6.42 0.30
C PRO A 167 -13.74 -7.00 0.62
N GLU A 168 -14.35 -6.65 1.76
CA GLU A 168 -15.71 -7.08 2.10
C GLU A 168 -16.78 -6.50 1.15
N TRP A 169 -16.43 -5.48 0.36
CA TRP A 169 -17.27 -4.94 -0.71
C TRP A 169 -16.90 -5.43 -2.11
N ALA A 170 -15.85 -6.25 -2.25
CA ALA A 170 -15.44 -6.89 -3.50
C ALA A 170 -16.25 -8.18 -3.74
N VAL A 171 -17.45 -8.03 -4.31
CA VAL A 171 -18.40 -9.13 -4.47
C VAL A 171 -18.26 -9.83 -5.83
N GLU A 172 -18.43 -11.15 -5.80
CA GLU A 172 -18.38 -12.00 -6.98
C GLU A 172 -19.51 -11.69 -7.99
N PRO A 173 -19.35 -12.08 -9.27
CA PRO A 173 -20.41 -11.98 -10.26
C PRO A 173 -21.75 -12.58 -9.76
N GLY A 174 -22.84 -11.83 -9.98
CA GLY A 174 -24.18 -12.24 -9.54
C GLY A 174 -24.54 -11.88 -8.10
N VAL A 175 -23.57 -11.47 -7.27
CA VAL A 175 -23.83 -11.00 -5.90
C VAL A 175 -24.08 -9.49 -5.89
N ILE A 176 -25.06 -9.02 -5.12
CA ILE A 176 -25.31 -7.59 -4.90
C ILE A 176 -24.54 -7.17 -3.64
N PRO A 177 -23.76 -6.06 -3.68
CA PRO A 177 -23.08 -5.54 -2.50
C PRO A 177 -24.01 -5.38 -1.29
N GLY A 178 -23.51 -5.78 -0.11
CA GLY A 178 -24.26 -5.75 1.15
C GLY A 178 -25.28 -6.89 1.34
N GLN A 179 -25.43 -7.83 0.41
CA GLN A 179 -26.17 -9.08 0.67
C GLN A 179 -25.29 -10.17 1.29
N LYS A 180 -24.03 -10.22 0.87
CA LYS A 180 -22.99 -11.10 1.38
C LYS A 180 -21.68 -10.33 1.36
N PHE A 181 -20.77 -10.68 2.25
CA PHE A 181 -19.41 -10.15 2.16
C PHE A 181 -18.73 -10.63 0.89
N GLY A 182 -18.06 -9.67 0.26
CA GLY A 182 -17.03 -9.87 -0.73
C GLY A 182 -15.78 -10.51 -0.14
N ARG A 183 -14.79 -10.71 -1.00
CA ARG A 183 -13.47 -11.21 -0.62
C ARG A 183 -12.45 -10.87 -1.70
N THR A 184 -11.18 -10.98 -1.32
CA THR A 184 -10.04 -10.89 -2.23
C THR A 184 -8.98 -11.94 -1.86
N THR A 185 -7.87 -11.93 -2.57
CA THR A 185 -6.70 -12.77 -2.34
C THR A 185 -5.47 -11.94 -2.03
N GLY A 186 -4.47 -12.55 -1.37
CA GLY A 186 -3.16 -11.91 -1.21
C GLY A 186 -2.52 -11.53 -2.55
N ALA A 187 -2.77 -12.30 -3.62
CA ALA A 187 -2.24 -12.01 -4.96
C ALA A 187 -2.89 -10.77 -5.61
N GLU A 188 -4.19 -10.55 -5.43
CA GLU A 188 -4.86 -9.34 -5.91
C GLU A 188 -4.36 -8.10 -5.14
N LEU A 189 -4.19 -8.22 -3.82
CA LEU A 189 -3.56 -7.18 -3.00
C LEU A 189 -2.10 -6.92 -3.44
N ASP A 190 -1.34 -7.97 -3.74
CA ASP A 190 0.05 -7.88 -4.25
C ASP A 190 0.10 -7.09 -5.56
N GLY A 191 -0.88 -7.29 -6.45
CA GLY A 191 -0.99 -6.54 -7.70
C GLY A 191 -1.15 -5.04 -7.49
N VAL A 192 -2.00 -4.63 -6.53
CA VAL A 192 -2.16 -3.21 -6.16
C VAL A 192 -0.89 -2.67 -5.49
N ALA A 193 -0.30 -3.42 -4.57
CA ALA A 193 0.93 -3.02 -3.87
C ALA A 193 2.10 -2.83 -4.85
N ALA A 194 2.32 -3.77 -5.77
CA ALA A 194 3.34 -3.71 -6.80
C ALA A 194 3.16 -2.48 -7.70
N TYR A 195 1.92 -2.22 -8.12
CA TYR A 195 1.56 -1.06 -8.93
C TYR A 195 1.86 0.27 -8.19
N LEU A 196 1.40 0.41 -6.94
CA LEU A 196 1.65 1.62 -6.14
C LEU A 196 3.14 1.84 -5.86
N GLY A 197 3.88 0.76 -5.58
CA GLY A 197 5.32 0.82 -5.33
C GLY A 197 6.11 1.32 -6.54
N GLU A 198 5.82 0.79 -7.72
CA GLU A 198 6.45 1.26 -8.96
C GLU A 198 5.98 2.68 -9.33
N PHE A 199 4.70 2.99 -9.12
CA PHE A 199 4.14 4.34 -9.34
C PHE A 199 4.88 5.39 -8.51
N ALA A 200 5.12 5.13 -7.22
CA ALA A 200 5.83 6.03 -6.33
C ALA A 200 7.30 6.20 -6.74
N ARG A 201 8.00 5.08 -7.00
CA ARG A 201 9.42 5.07 -7.39
C ARG A 201 9.68 5.81 -8.69
N THR A 202 8.85 5.57 -9.72
CA THR A 202 9.00 6.20 -11.04
C THR A 202 8.78 7.71 -11.01
N ARG A 203 8.03 8.20 -10.01
CA ARG A 203 7.71 9.62 -9.83
C ARG A 203 8.47 10.29 -8.68
N HIS A 204 9.39 9.58 -8.03
CA HIS A 204 10.15 10.06 -6.87
C HIS A 204 9.25 10.57 -5.72
N LEU A 205 8.11 9.92 -5.53
CA LEU A 205 7.20 10.21 -4.42
C LEU A 205 7.67 9.50 -3.14
N PRO A 206 7.23 9.97 -1.95
CA PRO A 206 7.25 9.14 -0.75
C PRO A 206 6.54 7.81 -1.00
N ASP A 207 6.92 6.78 -0.24
CA ASP A 207 6.25 5.48 -0.29
C ASP A 207 4.73 5.66 -0.11
N LYS A 208 3.93 5.04 -0.98
CA LYS A 208 2.47 5.13 -0.88
C LYS A 208 1.98 4.36 0.32
N ILE A 209 0.98 4.88 1.03
CA ILE A 209 0.28 4.12 2.06
C ILE A 209 -0.82 3.31 1.35
N MET A 210 -0.80 2.00 1.57
CA MET A 210 -1.86 1.09 1.13
C MET A 210 -2.44 0.39 2.36
N ALA A 211 -3.64 0.75 2.76
CA ALA A 211 -4.40 0.00 3.75
C ALA A 211 -5.28 -1.04 3.06
N TYR A 212 -5.55 -2.15 3.74
CA TYR A 212 -6.68 -3.02 3.41
C TYR A 212 -7.42 -3.42 4.68
N HIS A 213 -8.74 -3.37 4.61
CA HIS A 213 -9.62 -3.77 5.70
C HIS A 213 -9.85 -5.27 5.68
N GLN A 214 -10.06 -5.86 6.86
CA GLN A 214 -10.41 -7.26 6.98
C GLN A 214 -11.30 -7.49 8.20
N VAL A 215 -12.56 -7.85 7.96
CA VAL A 215 -13.54 -8.12 9.03
C VAL A 215 -13.46 -9.56 9.55
N ALA A 216 -13.03 -10.52 8.72
CA ALA A 216 -12.94 -11.94 9.04
C ALA A 216 -11.89 -12.68 8.19
N PRO A 217 -11.42 -13.87 8.61
CA PRO A 217 -10.40 -14.62 7.86
C PRO A 217 -10.82 -14.96 6.41
N SER A 218 -12.12 -15.13 6.16
CA SER A 218 -12.66 -15.44 4.83
C SER A 218 -12.61 -14.29 3.82
N ILE A 219 -12.31 -13.07 4.28
CA ILE A 219 -12.34 -11.86 3.46
C ILE A 219 -11.06 -11.69 2.64
N VAL A 220 -9.92 -12.09 3.19
CA VAL A 220 -8.64 -12.12 2.47
C VAL A 220 -8.10 -13.54 2.57
N SER A 221 -8.14 -14.25 1.45
CA SER A 221 -7.59 -15.59 1.33
C SER A 221 -6.13 -15.56 0.86
N ASP A 222 -5.34 -16.56 1.24
CA ASP A 222 -3.91 -16.66 0.88
C ASP A 222 -3.14 -15.34 1.08
N GLU A 223 -3.29 -14.73 2.26
CA GLU A 223 -2.71 -13.42 2.58
C GLU A 223 -1.17 -13.40 2.46
N ALA A 224 -0.52 -14.55 2.54
CA ALA A 224 0.92 -14.71 2.31
C ALA A 224 1.35 -14.39 0.86
N GLY A 225 0.41 -14.40 -0.09
CA GLY A 225 0.63 -13.97 -1.47
C GLY A 225 0.93 -12.47 -1.61
N LEU A 226 0.57 -11.65 -0.61
CA LEU A 226 0.95 -10.25 -0.54
C LEU A 226 2.42 -10.15 -0.10
N ARG A 227 3.29 -9.70 -1.01
CA ARG A 227 4.74 -9.57 -0.79
C ARG A 227 5.12 -8.12 -0.51
N ALA A 228 6.32 -7.95 0.04
CA ALA A 228 6.88 -6.62 0.24
C ALA A 228 7.34 -6.02 -1.10
N HIS A 229 6.96 -4.76 -1.35
CA HIS A 229 7.38 -3.99 -2.52
C HIS A 229 8.02 -2.67 -2.08
N PRO A 230 9.13 -2.22 -2.68
CA PRO A 230 9.66 -0.89 -2.43
C PRO A 230 8.71 0.18 -2.98
N GLY A 231 8.60 1.34 -2.31
CA GLY A 231 7.71 2.42 -2.75
C GLY A 231 6.29 2.35 -2.18
N VAL A 232 5.98 1.35 -1.34
CA VAL A 232 4.67 1.21 -0.70
C VAL A 232 4.80 0.66 0.72
N SER A 233 4.10 1.29 1.67
CA SER A 233 3.95 0.79 3.03
C SER A 233 2.53 0.29 3.23
N VAL A 234 2.40 -0.99 3.62
CA VAL A 234 1.12 -1.67 3.69
C VAL A 234 0.62 -1.78 5.14
N VAL A 235 -0.67 -1.52 5.37
CA VAL A 235 -1.35 -1.68 6.66
C VAL A 235 -2.53 -2.63 6.53
N LYS A 236 -2.66 -3.56 7.45
CA LYS A 236 -3.86 -4.39 7.63
C LYS A 236 -4.76 -3.79 8.69
N ILE A 237 -5.96 -3.37 8.35
CA ILE A 237 -6.94 -2.83 9.29
C ILE A 237 -7.92 -3.92 9.71
N VAL A 238 -7.97 -4.24 11.00
CA VAL A 238 -8.99 -5.13 11.55
C VAL A 238 -10.28 -4.35 11.72
N ASP A 239 -11.28 -4.72 10.91
CA ASP A 239 -12.50 -3.92 10.70
C ASP A 239 -13.79 -4.57 11.25
N GLY A 240 -13.65 -5.47 12.22
CA GLY A 240 -14.79 -6.13 12.85
C GLY A 240 -15.52 -5.20 13.85
N ILE A 241 -16.85 -5.26 13.87
CA ILE A 241 -17.70 -4.58 14.86
C ILE A 241 -17.89 -5.41 16.14
N GLY A 242 -18.22 -4.73 17.24
CA GLY A 242 -18.76 -5.34 18.46
C GLY A 242 -18.04 -4.92 19.73
N SER A 243 -18.30 -5.65 20.82
CA SER A 243 -17.70 -5.35 22.11
C SER A 243 -16.17 -5.42 22.08
N ALA A 244 -15.51 -4.75 23.02
CA ALA A 244 -14.05 -4.78 23.16
C ALA A 244 -13.48 -6.23 23.18
N GLY A 245 -14.17 -7.16 23.83
CA GLY A 245 -13.78 -8.58 23.86
C GLY A 245 -13.87 -9.24 22.47
N ALA A 246 -14.95 -8.98 21.73
CA ALA A 246 -15.13 -9.50 20.38
C ALA A 246 -14.06 -8.93 19.42
N LYS A 247 -13.78 -7.63 19.49
CA LYS A 247 -12.75 -6.99 18.66
C LYS A 247 -11.35 -7.51 18.99
N LYS A 248 -11.01 -7.68 20.28
CA LYS A 248 -9.73 -8.30 20.72
C LYS A 248 -9.60 -9.75 20.23
N ALA A 249 -10.69 -10.51 20.20
CA ALA A 249 -10.69 -11.87 19.66
C ALA A 249 -10.46 -11.88 18.14
N THR A 250 -11.14 -10.99 17.39
CA THR A 250 -10.94 -10.82 15.95
C THR A 250 -9.52 -10.36 15.64
N TRP A 251 -8.98 -9.40 16.40
CA TRP A 251 -7.59 -8.94 16.32
C TRP A 251 -6.60 -10.12 16.39
N LYS A 252 -6.68 -10.90 17.47
CA LYS A 252 -5.79 -12.06 17.68
C LYS A 252 -5.84 -13.04 16.51
N ARG A 253 -7.03 -13.30 15.99
CA ARG A 253 -7.22 -14.23 14.87
C ARG A 253 -6.63 -13.70 13.57
N LEU A 254 -6.87 -12.44 13.23
CA LEU A 254 -6.43 -11.84 11.96
C LEU A 254 -4.94 -11.48 11.96
N MET A 255 -4.37 -11.15 13.11
CA MET A 255 -2.94 -10.88 13.22
C MET A 255 -2.08 -12.14 13.11
N ALA A 256 -2.66 -13.32 13.31
CA ALA A 256 -1.93 -14.60 13.19
C ALA A 256 -1.48 -14.91 11.75
N THR A 257 -2.19 -14.40 10.74
CA THR A 257 -1.88 -14.61 9.31
C THR A 257 -1.25 -13.39 8.63
N LYS A 258 -1.14 -12.27 9.35
CA LYS A 258 -0.62 -11.01 8.80
C LYS A 258 0.83 -11.19 8.36
N PRO A 259 1.19 -10.88 7.10
CA PRO A 259 2.58 -10.91 6.65
C PRO A 259 3.50 -10.04 7.54
N PRO A 260 4.76 -10.44 7.76
CA PRO A 260 5.65 -9.73 8.69
C PRO A 260 5.90 -8.26 8.33
N HIS A 261 5.94 -7.92 7.04
CA HIS A 261 6.19 -6.57 6.55
C HIS A 261 4.95 -5.65 6.58
N VAL A 262 3.75 -6.22 6.76
CA VAL A 262 2.50 -5.46 6.85
C VAL A 262 2.34 -4.93 8.26
N GLN A 263 2.05 -3.63 8.39
CA GLN A 263 1.80 -2.99 9.67
C GLN A 263 0.39 -3.30 10.18
N PRO A 264 0.20 -3.45 11.49
CA PRO A 264 -1.12 -3.70 12.06
C PRO A 264 -1.93 -2.40 12.20
N GLY A 265 -3.23 -2.43 11.92
CA GLY A 265 -4.15 -1.31 12.08
C GLY A 265 -5.49 -1.77 12.63
N PHE A 266 -6.21 -0.90 13.34
CA PHE A 266 -7.42 -1.24 14.08
C PHE A 266 -8.52 -0.21 13.84
N LYS A 267 -9.73 -0.67 13.53
CA LYS A 267 -10.87 0.23 13.32
C LYS A 267 -11.87 0.14 14.46
N LEU A 268 -12.40 1.29 14.86
CA LEU A 268 -13.40 1.48 15.90
C LEU A 268 -14.64 2.10 15.29
N PHE A 269 -15.80 1.66 15.75
CA PHE A 269 -17.08 2.18 15.29
C PHE A 269 -17.80 2.86 16.45
N PHE A 270 -17.98 4.18 16.40
CA PHE A 270 -18.60 4.94 17.49
C PHE A 270 -19.98 4.41 17.84
N GLN A 271 -20.75 4.01 16.83
CA GLN A 271 -22.15 3.62 16.98
C GLN A 271 -22.31 2.09 17.11
N GLU A 272 -21.65 1.32 16.25
CA GLU A 272 -21.79 -0.15 16.19
C GLU A 272 -21.16 -0.83 17.40
N ASP A 273 -19.98 -0.38 17.83
CA ASP A 273 -19.28 -1.00 18.97
C ASP A 273 -19.98 -0.69 20.30
N THR A 274 -20.79 0.37 20.35
CA THR A 274 -21.50 0.85 21.57
C THR A 274 -22.99 0.51 21.59
N ARG A 275 -23.55 0.01 20.49
CA ARG A 275 -25.01 -0.22 20.28
C ARG A 275 -25.69 -1.05 21.38
N HIS A 276 -24.96 -1.91 22.07
CA HIS A 276 -25.47 -2.78 23.14
C HIS A 276 -25.06 -2.33 24.55
N GLY A 277 -24.78 -1.04 24.74
CA GLY A 277 -24.35 -0.47 26.02
C GLY A 277 -22.90 -0.81 26.40
N ALA A 278 -22.13 -1.35 25.46
CA ALA A 278 -20.70 -1.54 25.62
C ALA A 278 -19.97 -0.18 25.51
N ALA A 279 -18.88 -0.04 26.24
CA ALA A 279 -17.98 1.09 26.06
C ALA A 279 -17.12 0.87 24.81
N LEU A 280 -16.86 1.97 24.08
CA LEU A 280 -15.85 1.99 23.03
C LEU A 280 -14.47 1.75 23.67
N MET A 281 -13.61 0.98 23.00
CA MET A 281 -12.23 0.81 23.49
C MET A 281 -11.51 2.15 23.51
N THR A 282 -10.83 2.43 24.61
CA THR A 282 -10.02 3.64 24.76
C THR A 282 -8.74 3.58 23.91
N PRO A 283 -8.13 4.72 23.55
CA PRO A 283 -6.83 4.73 22.87
C PRO A 283 -5.76 3.91 23.61
N ALA A 284 -5.73 3.95 24.94
CA ALA A 284 -4.79 3.17 25.74
C ALA A 284 -5.01 1.66 25.59
N GLU A 285 -6.26 1.20 25.55
CA GLU A 285 -6.58 -0.21 25.33
C GLU A 285 -6.26 -0.69 23.91
N VAL A 286 -6.48 0.16 22.90
CA VAL A 286 -6.11 -0.14 21.51
C VAL A 286 -4.60 -0.23 21.35
N LEU A 287 -3.86 0.70 21.94
CA LEU A 287 -2.39 0.70 21.88
C LEU A 287 -1.75 -0.41 22.73
N ALA A 288 -2.49 -0.99 23.68
CA ALA A 288 -2.06 -2.17 24.44
C ALA A 288 -2.26 -3.50 23.69
N LEU A 289 -2.88 -3.50 22.50
CA LEU A 289 -2.96 -4.69 21.66
C LEU A 289 -1.55 -5.17 21.26
N THR A 290 -1.42 -6.47 21.01
CA THR A 290 -0.18 -7.08 20.50
C THR A 290 -0.48 -7.77 19.17
N PRO A 291 0.22 -7.41 18.07
CA PRO A 291 1.15 -6.28 17.96
C PRO A 291 0.45 -4.91 18.21
N THR A 292 1.20 -3.86 18.55
CA THR A 292 0.64 -2.52 18.74
C THR A 292 0.22 -1.92 17.39
N PRO A 293 -1.01 -1.41 17.23
CA PRO A 293 -1.45 -0.78 16.00
C PRO A 293 -0.57 0.41 15.58
N ALA A 294 -0.25 0.48 14.29
CA ALA A 294 0.39 1.62 13.63
C ALA A 294 -0.62 2.58 13.00
N TYR A 295 -1.88 2.15 12.83
CA TYR A 295 -2.99 2.97 12.37
C TYR A 295 -4.26 2.66 13.16
N VAL A 296 -4.93 3.67 13.68
CA VAL A 296 -6.27 3.55 14.29
C VAL A 296 -7.28 4.37 13.49
N VAL A 297 -8.33 3.71 13.01
CA VAL A 297 -9.41 4.35 12.26
C VAL A 297 -10.66 4.42 13.12
N TYR A 298 -11.39 5.52 13.03
CA TYR A 298 -12.72 5.64 13.61
C TYR A 298 -13.75 5.86 12.51
N GLU A 299 -14.90 5.21 12.67
CA GLU A 299 -16.10 5.35 11.84
C GLU A 299 -17.33 5.59 12.72
#